data_AF-A0A9R1WBD5-F1
#
_entry.id   AF-A0A9R1WBD5-F1
#
_cell.length_a   1.000
_cell.length_b   1.000
_cell.length_c   1.000
_cell.angle_alpha   90.00
_cell.angle_beta   90.00
_cell.angle_gamma   90.00
#
_symmetry.space_group_name_H-M   'P 1'
#
loop_
_entity.id
_entity.type
_entity.pdbx_description
1 polymer ?
#
loop_
_entity_poly.entity_id
_entity_poly.type
_entity_poly.pdbx_seq_one_letter_code
_entity_poly.pdbx_strand_id
1 'polypeptide(L)'
;MNLDYNFVDFDYNYEFYVSLTDKSYERDLSRVPKNYDFEVVTEMVKFFEKFKTKIELVSATSKPLVNLFIREFLDVDIHLRNWSTKPMFLEMVENMKTKYDKYWGAYNKMNDFMYFAVLLDPTTKSHFFTCF
;
A
#
# COMPACT_ATOMS: atom_id res chain seq x y z
N MET A 1 -6.24 -8.30 47.93
CA MET A 1 -7.47 -8.75 47.28
C MET A 1 -7.56 -8.01 45.95
N ASN A 2 -7.40 -8.75 44.86
CA ASN A 2 -7.28 -8.24 43.49
C ASN A 2 -8.62 -7.70 42.98
N LEU A 3 -8.58 -6.55 42.31
CA LEU A 3 -9.70 -5.96 41.57
C LEU A 3 -9.40 -6.10 40.06
N ASP A 4 -9.40 -7.33 39.55
CA ASP A 4 -9.29 -7.65 38.12
C ASP A 4 -10.66 -8.05 37.53
N TYR A 5 -11.75 -7.37 37.93
CA TYR A 5 -13.12 -7.82 37.65
C TYR A 5 -13.95 -6.97 36.67
N ASN A 6 -13.42 -5.94 36.00
CA ASN A 6 -14.29 -4.95 35.32
C ASN A 6 -13.93 -4.55 33.88
N PHE A 7 -12.98 -5.20 33.21
CA PHE A 7 -12.69 -4.85 31.80
C PHE A 7 -13.28 -5.85 30.80
N VAL A 8 -13.31 -7.14 31.16
CA VAL A 8 -13.75 -8.21 30.25
C VAL A 8 -15.28 -8.25 30.12
N ASP A 9 -16.03 -8.02 31.20
CA ASP A 9 -17.51 -8.13 31.22
C ASP A 9 -18.24 -7.02 30.42
N PHE A 10 -17.58 -5.87 30.18
CA PHE A 10 -18.17 -4.77 29.41
C PHE A 10 -18.09 -5.04 27.90
N ASP A 11 -16.95 -5.54 27.41
CA ASP A 11 -16.76 -5.94 26.01
C ASP A 11 -17.77 -7.02 25.62
N TYR A 12 -17.93 -8.07 26.44
CA TYR A 12 -18.85 -9.18 26.14
C TYR A 12 -20.32 -8.75 26.07
N ASN A 13 -20.76 -7.86 26.97
CA ASN A 13 -22.11 -7.32 26.90
C ASN A 13 -22.30 -6.52 25.61
N TYR A 14 -21.33 -5.70 25.24
CA TYR A 14 -21.42 -4.87 24.04
C TYR A 14 -21.47 -5.73 22.75
N GLU A 15 -20.63 -6.77 22.62
CA GLU A 15 -20.70 -7.68 21.47
C GLU A 15 -22.07 -8.36 21.35
N PHE A 16 -22.64 -8.80 22.49
CA PHE A 16 -23.97 -9.40 22.54
C PHE A 16 -25.09 -8.42 22.18
N TYR A 17 -24.99 -7.15 22.59
CA TYR A 17 -25.96 -6.13 22.19
C TYR A 17 -25.90 -5.86 20.68
N VAL A 18 -24.71 -5.81 20.08
CA VAL A 18 -24.54 -5.54 18.64
C VAL A 18 -25.08 -6.71 17.80
N SER A 19 -24.82 -7.96 18.20
CA SER A 19 -25.33 -9.14 17.48
C SER A 19 -26.86 -9.26 17.50
N LEU A 20 -27.50 -8.80 18.58
CA LEU A 20 -28.97 -8.76 18.68
C LEU A 20 -29.61 -7.62 17.88
N THR A 21 -28.88 -6.52 17.66
CA THR A 21 -29.43 -5.30 17.05
C THR A 21 -29.16 -5.17 15.56
N ASP A 22 -28.06 -5.75 15.07
CA ASP A 22 -27.72 -5.74 13.65
C ASP A 22 -27.59 -7.17 13.11
N LYS A 23 -28.59 -7.63 12.34
CA LYS A 23 -28.55 -8.96 11.71
C LYS A 23 -27.44 -9.09 10.64
N SER A 24 -26.91 -7.98 10.15
CA SER A 24 -25.77 -7.93 9.23
C SER A 24 -24.47 -8.28 9.94
N TYR A 25 -24.42 -8.02 11.25
CA TYR A 25 -23.21 -8.15 12.06
C TYR A 25 -22.64 -9.57 12.01
N GLU A 26 -23.46 -10.58 12.29
CA GLU A 26 -23.06 -12.00 12.24
C GLU A 26 -22.65 -12.47 10.84
N ARG A 27 -23.13 -11.80 9.79
CA ARG A 27 -22.76 -12.11 8.40
C ARG A 27 -21.42 -11.48 8.03
N ASP A 28 -21.19 -10.25 8.46
CA ASP A 28 -20.11 -9.40 7.95
C ASP A 28 -18.86 -9.40 8.86
N LEU A 29 -19.02 -9.68 10.16
CA LEU A 29 -17.96 -9.61 11.17
C LEU A 29 -18.00 -10.83 12.10
N SER A 30 -16.82 -11.40 12.40
CA SER A 30 -16.70 -12.53 13.33
C SER A 30 -16.58 -12.11 14.80
N ARG A 31 -16.33 -10.83 15.08
CA ARG A 31 -16.27 -10.20 16.41
C ARG A 31 -16.36 -8.68 16.32
N VAL A 32 -16.55 -7.99 17.44
CA VAL A 32 -16.53 -6.52 17.45
C VAL A 32 -15.09 -6.06 17.21
N PRO A 33 -14.85 -5.11 16.27
CA PRO A 33 -13.55 -4.49 16.12
C PRO A 33 -13.14 -3.78 17.41
N LYS A 34 -11.92 -4.06 17.86
CA LYS A 34 -11.32 -3.46 19.05
C LYS A 34 -10.42 -2.30 18.63
N ASN A 35 -10.01 -1.49 19.60
CA ASN A 35 -9.09 -0.36 19.36
C ASN A 35 -7.85 -0.76 18.54
N TYR A 36 -7.29 -1.94 18.83
CA TYR A 36 -6.17 -2.49 18.07
C TYR A 36 -6.47 -2.67 16.57
N ASP A 37 -7.68 -3.11 16.19
CA ASP A 37 -8.03 -3.26 14.77
C ASP A 37 -8.02 -1.93 14.04
N PHE A 38 -8.45 -0.85 14.69
CA PHE A 38 -8.40 0.49 14.13
C PHE A 38 -6.97 1.01 13.99
N GLU A 39 -6.06 0.66 14.91
CA GLU A 39 -4.63 0.97 14.77
C GLU A 39 -4.04 0.26 13.53
N VAL A 40 -4.38 -1.02 13.34
CA VAL A 40 -3.95 -1.80 12.17
C VAL A 40 -4.47 -1.20 10.88
N VAL A 41 -5.77 -0.88 10.82
CA VAL A 41 -6.39 -0.23 9.66
C VAL A 41 -5.74 1.11 9.37
N THR A 42 -5.39 1.89 10.40
CA THR A 42 -4.69 3.17 10.23
C THR A 42 -3.33 2.98 9.55
N GLU A 43 -2.56 1.96 9.94
CA GLU A 43 -1.31 1.62 9.27
C GLU A 43 -1.56 1.11 7.83
N MET A 44 -2.58 0.30 7.59
CA MET A 44 -2.95 -0.12 6.24
C MET A 44 -3.29 1.07 5.34
N VAL A 45 -4.00 2.08 5.85
CA VAL A 45 -4.29 3.31 5.10
C VAL A 45 -3.00 4.03 4.68
N LYS A 46 -2.02 4.15 5.59
CA LYS A 46 -0.71 4.75 5.25
C LYS A 46 0.02 3.97 4.17
N PHE A 47 -0.11 2.64 4.15
CA PHE A 47 0.45 1.83 3.08
C PHE A 47 -0.21 2.16 1.73
N PHE A 48 -1.55 2.26 1.69
CA PHE A 48 -2.28 2.52 0.44
C PHE A 48 -2.20 3.95 -0.06
N GLU A 49 -1.97 4.92 0.83
CA GLU A 49 -1.86 6.34 0.49
C GLU A 49 -0.81 6.61 -0.60
N LYS A 50 0.33 5.90 -0.53
CA LYS A 50 1.38 5.98 -1.56
C LYS A 50 0.83 5.69 -2.96
N PHE A 51 0.06 4.62 -3.09
CA PHE A 51 -0.51 4.19 -4.38
C PHE A 51 -1.54 5.20 -4.88
N LYS A 52 -2.39 5.73 -3.99
CA LYS A 52 -3.36 6.78 -4.32
C LYS A 52 -2.65 7.99 -4.92
N THR A 53 -1.61 8.51 -4.26
CA THR A 53 -0.84 9.65 -4.77
C THR A 53 -0.23 9.37 -6.15
N LYS A 54 0.30 8.16 -6.38
CA LYS A 54 0.84 7.81 -7.70
C LYS A 54 -0.22 7.75 -8.79
N ILE A 55 -1.38 7.17 -8.50
CA ILE A 55 -2.50 7.08 -9.45
C ILE A 55 -3.02 8.48 -9.79
N GLU A 56 -3.17 9.35 -8.79
CA GLU A 56 -3.61 10.73 -8.99
C GLU A 56 -2.63 11.51 -9.86
N LEU A 57 -1.32 11.37 -9.62
CA LEU A 57 -0.28 11.98 -10.45
C LEU A 57 -0.40 11.53 -11.91
N VAL A 58 -0.49 10.21 -12.14
CA VAL A 58 -0.61 9.65 -13.50
C VAL A 58 -1.90 10.10 -14.19
N SER A 59 -3.00 10.20 -13.44
CA SER A 59 -4.31 10.57 -13.97
C SER A 59 -4.42 12.08 -14.28
N ALA A 60 -3.71 12.93 -13.54
CA ALA A 60 -3.76 14.38 -13.69
C ALA A 60 -2.87 14.92 -14.82
N THR A 61 -1.94 14.12 -15.35
CA THR A 61 -0.94 14.61 -16.30
C THR A 61 -1.37 14.47 -17.76
N SER A 62 -1.37 15.58 -18.49
CA SER A 62 -1.60 15.63 -19.95
C SER A 62 -0.32 15.57 -20.79
N LYS A 63 0.85 15.44 -20.16
CA LYS A 63 2.19 15.48 -20.79
C LYS A 63 2.80 14.07 -20.93
N PRO A 64 3.79 13.87 -21.82
CA PRO A 64 4.49 12.59 -21.94
C PRO A 64 5.21 12.29 -20.63
N LEU A 65 4.65 11.35 -19.86
CA LEU A 65 5.06 11.10 -18.49
C LEU A 65 6.24 10.14 -18.40
N VAL A 66 6.65 9.53 -19.52
CA VAL A 66 7.49 8.33 -19.51
C VAL A 66 8.85 8.55 -18.84
N ASN A 67 9.44 9.74 -18.97
CA ASN A 67 10.71 10.05 -18.33
C ASN A 67 10.62 10.27 -16.81
N LEU A 68 9.49 10.80 -16.33
CA LEU A 68 9.17 10.88 -14.90
C LEU A 68 8.65 9.54 -14.35
N PHE A 69 7.99 8.75 -15.19
CA PHE A 69 7.31 7.49 -14.84
C PHE A 69 8.25 6.49 -14.19
N ILE A 70 9.50 6.44 -14.64
CA ILE A 70 10.50 5.53 -14.09
C ILE A 70 10.75 5.79 -12.62
N ARG A 71 10.92 7.06 -12.27
CA ARG A 71 11.08 7.46 -10.87
C ARG A 71 9.85 7.10 -10.04
N GLU A 72 8.65 7.31 -10.58
CA GLU A 72 7.40 7.08 -9.86
C GLU A 72 7.16 5.60 -9.54
N PHE A 73 7.44 4.66 -10.46
CA PHE A 73 7.31 3.23 -10.15
C PHE A 73 8.45 2.69 -9.27
N LEU A 74 9.67 3.24 -9.39
CA LEU A 74 10.77 2.87 -8.49
C LEU A 74 10.46 3.27 -7.05
N ASP A 75 9.82 4.41 -6.87
CA ASP A 75 9.36 4.88 -5.56
C ASP A 75 8.26 3.97 -4.97
N VAL A 76 7.43 3.32 -5.79
CA VAL A 76 6.51 2.26 -5.35
C VAL A 76 7.28 1.01 -4.90
N ASP A 77 8.33 0.62 -5.62
CA ASP A 77 9.15 -0.54 -5.23
C ASP A 77 9.92 -0.30 -3.92
N ILE A 78 10.47 0.90 -3.73
CA ILE A 78 11.07 1.30 -2.45
C ILE A 78 10.03 1.23 -1.33
N HIS A 79 8.82 1.73 -1.56
CA HIS A 79 7.73 1.66 -0.59
C HIS A 79 7.40 0.20 -0.23
N LEU A 80 7.26 -0.69 -1.21
CA LEU A 80 7.03 -2.11 -0.95
C LEU A 80 8.15 -2.73 -0.11
N ARG A 81 9.43 -2.47 -0.46
CA ARG A 81 10.59 -2.97 0.30
C ARG A 81 10.62 -2.47 1.74
N ASN A 82 10.27 -1.20 1.96
CA ASN A 82 10.19 -0.63 3.31
C ASN A 82 9.08 -1.29 4.14
N TRP A 83 7.95 -1.62 3.52
CA TRP A 83 6.85 -2.29 4.22
C TRP A 83 7.08 -3.79 4.42
N SER A 84 7.93 -4.42 3.60
CA SER A 84 8.39 -5.81 3.82
C SER A 84 9.14 -5.99 5.14
N THR A 85 9.59 -4.92 5.81
CA THR A 85 10.22 -5.03 7.14
C THR A 85 9.20 -5.09 8.28
N LYS A 86 7.89 -4.97 7.99
CA LYS A 86 6.81 -5.05 8.99
C LYS A 86 6.11 -6.41 8.90
N PRO A 87 6.38 -7.38 9.81
CA PRO A 87 5.87 -8.74 9.73
C PRO A 87 4.35 -8.85 9.60
N MET A 88 3.62 -7.97 10.29
CA MET A 88 2.16 -7.92 10.28
C MET A 88 1.54 -7.69 8.90
N PHE A 89 2.27 -7.04 7.98
CA PHE A 89 1.77 -6.64 6.67
C PHE A 89 2.41 -7.44 5.53
N LEU A 90 3.18 -8.49 5.82
CA LEU A 90 3.92 -9.24 4.80
C LEU A 90 3.04 -9.77 3.69
N GLU A 91 1.92 -10.42 4.02
CA GLU A 91 0.99 -10.96 3.03
C GLU A 91 0.42 -9.86 2.12
N MET A 92 0.07 -8.70 2.70
CA MET A 92 -0.40 -7.54 1.93
C MET A 92 0.69 -7.03 0.98
N VAL A 93 1.92 -6.92 1.47
CA VAL A 93 3.06 -6.45 0.69
C VAL A 93 3.40 -7.43 -0.42
N GLU A 94 3.42 -8.73 -0.16
CA GLU A 94 3.69 -9.78 -1.14
C GLU A 94 2.64 -9.82 -2.25
N ASN A 95 1.35 -9.68 -1.89
CA ASN A 95 0.27 -9.59 -2.87
C ASN A 95 0.41 -8.36 -3.78
N MET A 96 0.79 -7.21 -3.22
CA MET A 96 1.02 -5.99 -3.99
C MET A 96 2.31 -6.04 -4.80
N LYS A 97 3.36 -6.68 -4.27
CA LYS A 97 4.62 -6.91 -4.98
C LYS A 97 4.43 -7.84 -6.17
N THR A 98 3.62 -8.89 -6.03
CA THR A 98 3.25 -9.78 -7.13
C THR A 98 2.56 -9.02 -8.27
N LYS A 99 1.63 -8.12 -7.93
CA LYS A 99 0.98 -7.24 -8.93
C LYS A 99 1.99 -6.29 -9.56
N TYR A 100 2.84 -5.67 -8.75
CA TYR A 100 3.89 -4.78 -9.25
C TYR A 100 4.83 -5.50 -10.22
N ASP A 101 5.35 -6.66 -9.84
CA ASP A 101 6.32 -7.42 -10.63
C ASP A 101 5.72 -7.94 -11.95
N LYS A 102 4.42 -8.24 -11.96
CA LYS A 102 3.68 -8.63 -13.17
C LYS A 102 3.73 -7.55 -14.25
N TYR A 103 3.68 -6.27 -13.88
CA TYR A 103 3.61 -5.15 -14.83
C TYR A 103 4.94 -4.40 -14.99
N TRP A 104 5.77 -4.37 -13.95
CA TRP A 104 6.92 -3.46 -13.86
C TRP A 104 8.23 -4.11 -13.39
N GLY A 105 8.20 -5.27 -12.73
CA GLY A 105 9.39 -5.83 -12.06
C GLY A 105 10.25 -6.75 -12.92
N ALA A 106 9.70 -7.34 -13.98
CA ALA A 106 10.47 -8.15 -14.90
C ALA A 106 10.88 -7.31 -16.12
N TYR A 107 12.19 -7.14 -16.34
CA TYR A 107 12.74 -6.34 -17.44
C TYR A 107 12.22 -6.78 -18.82
N ASN A 108 11.90 -8.07 -18.97
CA ASN A 108 11.34 -8.68 -20.18
C ASN A 108 9.80 -8.55 -20.31
N LYS A 109 9.11 -8.09 -19.26
CA LYS A 109 7.65 -7.83 -19.27
C LYS A 109 7.32 -6.35 -19.26
N MET A 110 8.31 -5.51 -18.95
CA MET A 110 8.16 -4.07 -19.00
C MET A 110 8.09 -3.62 -20.46
N ASN A 111 7.26 -2.61 -20.74
CA ASN A 111 7.12 -2.07 -22.09
C ASN A 111 8.44 -1.45 -22.58
N ASP A 112 8.97 -1.94 -23.71
CA ASP A 112 10.20 -1.44 -24.34
C ASP A 112 10.21 0.08 -24.54
N PHE A 113 9.04 0.68 -24.80
CA PHE A 113 8.90 2.13 -24.95
C PHE A 113 9.30 2.92 -23.70
N MET A 114 9.22 2.32 -22.51
CA MET A 114 9.70 2.95 -21.27
C MET A 114 11.21 3.15 -21.28
N TYR A 115 11.97 2.18 -21.79
CA TYR A 115 13.43 2.30 -21.91
C TYR A 115 13.82 3.36 -22.91
N PHE A 116 13.19 3.37 -24.09
CA PHE A 116 13.47 4.38 -25.11
C PHE A 116 13.18 5.79 -24.62
N ALA A 117 12.11 6.00 -23.90
CA ALA A 117 11.80 7.34 -23.39
C ALA A 117 12.82 7.85 -22.36
N VAL A 118 13.36 6.98 -21.50
CA VAL A 118 14.44 7.38 -20.58
C VAL A 118 15.76 7.58 -21.31
N LEU A 119 16.06 6.74 -22.31
CA LEU A 119 17.24 6.89 -23.14
C LEU A 119 17.20 8.18 -23.97
N LEU A 120 16.01 8.58 -24.43
CA LEU A 120 15.79 9.77 -25.25
C LEU A 120 15.56 11.03 -24.42
N ASP A 121 15.35 10.92 -23.10
CA ASP A 121 15.22 12.09 -22.23
C ASP A 121 16.52 12.92 -22.25
N PRO A 122 16.49 14.17 -22.72
CA PRO A 122 17.67 15.03 -22.72
C PRO A 122 18.18 15.34 -21.31
N THR A 123 17.32 15.29 -20.30
CA THR A 123 17.65 15.64 -18.91
C THR A 123 18.45 14.55 -18.19
N THR A 124 18.35 13.29 -18.60
CA THR A 124 19.16 12.19 -18.07
C THR A 124 20.55 12.14 -18.71
N LYS A 125 20.73 12.74 -19.90
CA LYS A 125 22.02 12.74 -20.62
C LYS A 125 23.09 13.60 -19.95
N SER A 126 22.73 14.66 -19.22
CA SER A 126 23.69 15.58 -18.61
C SER A 126 24.58 14.92 -17.55
N HIS A 127 24.10 13.87 -16.89
CA HIS A 127 24.88 13.09 -15.92
C HIS A 127 25.96 12.20 -16.54
N PHE A 128 25.87 11.90 -17.85
CA PHE A 128 26.89 11.13 -18.56
C PHE A 128 28.07 11.98 -19.04
N PHE A 129 27.91 13.30 -19.18
CA PHE A 129 28.92 14.19 -19.76
C PHE A 129 29.74 14.99 -18.74
N THR A 130 29.49 14.86 -17.44
CA THR A 130 30.27 15.55 -16.39
C THR A 130 31.43 14.71 -15.83
N CYS A 131 31.75 13.56 -16.45
CA CYS A 131 32.88 12.71 -16.06
C CYS A 131 33.96 12.57 -17.17
N PHE A 132 34.04 13.54 -18.09
CA PHE A 132 35.16 13.69 -19.04
C PHE A 132 35.75 15.09 -18.95
#